data_AF-A0A200PYG2-F1
#
_entry.id   AF-A0A200PYG2-F1
#
_cell.length_a   1.000
_cell.length_b   1.000
_cell.length_c   1.000
_cell.angle_alpha   90.00
_cell.angle_beta   90.00
_cell.angle_gamma   90.00
#
_symmetry.space_group_name_H-M   'P 1'
#
loop_
_entity.id
_entity.type
_entity.pdbx_description
1 polymer ?
#
loop_
_entity_poly.entity_id
_entity_poly.type
_entity_poly.pdbx_seq_one_letter_code
_entity_poly.pdbx_strand_id
1 'polypeptide(L)' 'MLGFAEKLEWKLRRKDQEDDNDEIERFCRNVGVSRQVFKVWMHNHKNISSSSPSMTGNASSLTQ' A
#
# COMPACT_ATOMS: atom_id res chain seq x y z
N MET A 1 -6.85 7.46 -5.66
CA MET A 1 -6.27 6.45 -4.74
C MET A 1 -5.24 7.03 -3.78
N LEU A 2 -4.39 7.99 -4.20
CA LEU A 2 -3.39 8.68 -3.35
C LEU A 2 -3.94 9.26 -2.04
N GLY A 3 -4.95 10.14 -2.07
CA GLY A 3 -5.46 10.75 -0.83
C GLY A 3 -6.02 9.74 0.19
N PHE A 4 -6.54 8.59 -0.28
CA PHE A 4 -6.95 7.51 0.62
C PHE A 4 -5.75 6.75 1.21
N ALA A 5 -4.69 6.55 0.42
CA ALA A 5 -3.45 5.96 0.92
C ALA A 5 -2.70 6.89 1.89
N GLU A 6 -2.76 8.20 1.71
CA GLU A 6 -2.24 9.19 2.65
C GLU A 6 -3.01 9.16 3.97
N LYS A 7 -4.35 9.05 3.93
CA LYS A 7 -5.19 8.84 5.13
C LYS A 7 -4.80 7.57 5.89
N LEU A 8 -4.46 6.51 5.17
CA LEU A 8 -3.97 5.24 5.72
C LEU A 8 -2.47 5.25 6.06
N GLU A 9 -1.77 6.38 5.92
CA GLU A 9 -0.32 6.51 6.09
C GLU A 9 0.50 5.47 5.29
N TRP A 10 -0.02 5.01 4.16
CA TRP A 10 0.59 3.92 3.37
C TRP A 10 0.79 2.62 4.17
N LYS A 11 -0.01 2.41 5.23
CA LYS A 11 0.00 1.23 6.10
C LYS A 11 -1.33 0.48 5.94
N LEU A 12 -1.31 -0.59 5.16
CA LEU A 12 -2.45 -1.51 5.12
C LEU A 12 -2.33 -2.49 6.29
N ARG A 13 -3.17 -2.36 7.32
CA ARG A 13 -3.17 -3.32 8.44
C ARG A 13 -3.67 -4.70 7.97
N ARG A 14 -3.16 -5.76 8.62
CA ARG A 14 -3.60 -7.14 8.33
C ARG A 14 -5.08 -7.29 8.72
N LYS A 15 -5.73 -8.28 8.11
CA LYS A 15 -7.19 -8.50 8.12
C LYS A 15 -7.79 -8.68 9.53
N ASP A 16 -6.94 -8.78 10.54
CA ASP A 16 -7.27 -9.01 11.95
C ASP A 16 -7.85 -7.75 12.64
N GLN A 17 -7.76 -6.58 12.01
CA GLN A 17 -8.46 -5.38 12.47
C GLN A 17 -9.60 -5.07 11.51
N GLU A 18 -10.80 -5.34 12.01
CA GLU A 18 -12.06 -5.32 11.26
C GLU A 18 -12.38 -3.92 10.70
N ASP A 19 -12.18 -2.88 11.51
CA ASP A 19 -12.59 -1.50 11.22
C ASP A 19 -11.93 -0.90 9.95
N ASP A 20 -10.61 -1.10 9.77
CA ASP A 20 -9.91 -0.63 8.57
C ASP A 20 -10.24 -1.48 7.34
N ASN A 21 -10.60 -2.76 7.51
CA ASN A 21 -10.89 -3.64 6.38
C ASN A 21 -12.15 -3.23 5.64
N ASP A 22 -13.22 -2.92 6.38
CA ASP A 22 -14.49 -2.52 5.79
C ASP A 22 -14.37 -1.21 5.01
N GLU A 23 -13.59 -0.23 5.51
CA GLU A 23 -13.36 1.03 4.79
C GLU A 23 -12.55 0.80 3.50
N ILE A 24 -11.49 -0.01 3.56
CA ILE A 24 -10.69 -0.38 2.38
C ILE A 24 -11.52 -1.15 1.36
N GLU A 25 -12.33 -2.13 1.79
CA GLU A 25 -13.18 -2.93 0.91
C GLU A 25 -14.24 -2.07 0.23
N ARG A 26 -14.92 -1.17 0.97
CA ARG A 26 -15.85 -0.19 0.38
C ARG A 26 -15.18 0.69 -0.66
N PHE A 27 -14.01 1.24 -0.34
CA PHE A 27 -13.25 2.07 -1.27
C PHE A 27 -12.86 1.29 -2.53
N CYS A 28 -12.29 0.10 -2.36
CA CYS A 28 -11.90 -0.80 -3.45
C CYS A 28 -13.10 -1.14 -4.35
N ARG A 29 -14.25 -1.47 -3.75
CA ARG A 29 -15.49 -1.79 -4.47
C ARG A 29 -16.08 -0.58 -5.21
N ASN A 30 -15.97 0.62 -4.65
CA ASN A 30 -16.40 1.85 -5.31
C ASN A 30 -15.53 2.19 -6.53
N VAL A 31 -14.22 1.97 -6.41
CA VAL A 31 -13.25 2.21 -7.49
C VAL A 31 -13.23 1.06 -8.52
N GLY A 32 -13.76 -0.11 -8.17
CA GLY A 32 -13.76 -1.29 -9.04
C GLY A 32 -12.43 -2.06 -9.04
N VAL A 33 -11.63 -1.94 -7.97
CA VAL A 33 -10.35 -2.66 -7.81
C VAL A 33 -10.45 -3.65 -6.67
N SER A 34 -9.70 -4.75 -6.73
CA SER A 34 -9.59 -5.68 -5.60
C SER A 34 -8.63 -5.14 -4.55
N ARG A 35 -8.85 -5.51 -3.28
CA ARG A 35 -7.93 -5.17 -2.16
C ARG A 35 -6.48 -5.57 -2.45
N GLN A 36 -6.27 -6.69 -3.15
CA GLN A 36 -4.93 -7.15 -3.56
C GLN A 36 -4.26 -6.19 -4.54
N VAL A 37 -5.00 -5.68 -5.53
CA VAL A 37 -4.51 -4.70 -6.49
C VAL A 37 -4.19 -3.38 -5.78
N PHE A 38 -5.08 -2.93 -4.90
CA PHE A 38 -4.86 -1.73 -4.09
C PHE A 38 -3.62 -1.86 -3.19
N LYS A 39 -3.39 -3.03 -2.59
CA LYS A 39 -2.19 -3.33 -1.80
C LYS A 39 -0.90 -3.23 -2.63
N VAL A 40 -0.88 -3.80 -3.83
CA VAL A 40 0.27 -3.73 -4.75
C VAL A 40 0.48 -2.29 -5.19
N TRP A 41 -0.60 -1.59 -5.56
CA TRP A 41 -0.56 -0.18 -5.93
C TRP A 41 0.03 0.69 -4.81
N MET A 42 -0.41 0.50 -3.56
CA MET A 42 0.17 1.19 -2.41
C MET A 42 1.66 0.93 -2.25
N HIS A 43 2.11 -0.33 -2.41
CA HIS A 43 3.53 -0.65 -2.32
C HIS A 43 4.34 0.06 -3.42
N ASN A 44 3.82 0.09 -4.64
CA ASN A 44 4.45 0.72 -5.79
C ASN A 44 4.49 2.24 -5.72
N HIS A 45 3.56 2.88 -5.00
CA HIS A 45 3.47 4.34 -4.91
C HIS A 45 3.99 4.91 -3.58
N LYS A 46 4.20 4.09 -2.54
CA LYS A 46 4.67 4.52 -1.21
C LYS A 46 6.05 5.19 -1.24
N ASN A 47 6.94 4.72 -2.11
CA ASN A 47 8.28 5.24 -2.35
C ASN A 47 8.29 6.53 -3.21
N ILE A 48 7.26 6.76 -4.02
CA ILE A 48 7.10 8.00 -4.80
C ILE A 48 6.58 9.14 -3.93
N SER A 49 5.74 8.82 -2.93
CA SER A 49 5.28 9.81 -1.94
C SER A 49 6.36 10.22 -0.93
N SER A 50 7.41 9.42 -0.80
CA SER A 50 8.58 9.69 0.04
C SER A 50 9.76 10.06 -0.86
N SER A 51 9.75 11.28 -1.41
CA SER A 51 11.01 11.95 -1.80
C SER A 51 11.83 12.24 -0.53
N SER A 52 12.35 11.17 0.06
CA SER A 52 13.50 11.10 0.96
C SER A 52 14.02 9.67 0.81
N PRO A 53 15.29 9.47 0.38
CA PRO A 53 15.78 8.17 -0.05
C PRO A 53 16.13 7.31 1.17
N SER A 54 15.14 6.81 1.90
CA SER A 54 15.36 5.82 2.94
C SER A 54 14.84 4.45 2.50
N MET A 55 15.70 3.79 1.72
CA MET A 55 16.05 2.38 1.87
C MET A 55 14.90 1.40 2.15
N THR A 56 14.41 0.73 1.10
CA THR A 56 14.07 -0.69 1.23
C THR A 56 15.23 -1.48 0.63
N GLY A 57 16.14 -1.90 1.51
CA GLY A 57 17.19 -2.84 1.17
C GLY A 57 16.60 -4.22 0.89
N ASN A 58 16.80 -4.71 -0.33
CA ASN A 58 17.06 -6.12 -0.66
C ASN A 58 17.27 -6.29 -2.18
N ALA A 59 18.23 -5.56 -2.75
CA ALA A 59 18.90 -6.08 -3.93
C ALA A 59 19.76 -7.25 -3.45
N SER A 60 19.25 -8.46 -3.64
CA SER A 60 19.99 -9.69 -3.39
C SER A 60 21.34 -9.59 -4.10
N SER A 61 22.43 -9.61 -3.33
CA SER A 61 23.78 -9.80 -3.84
C SER A 61 23.83 -11.12 -4.60
N LEU A 62 23.84 -11.06 -5.93
CA LEU A 62 24.28 -12.18 -6.76
C LEU A 62 25.69 -11.85 -7.23
N THR A 63 26.64 -12.37 -6.48
CA THR A 63 28.06 -12.43 -6.85
C THR A 63 28.21 -13.26 -8.14
N GLN A 64 29.12 -12.83 -9.01
CA GLN A 64 29.97 -13.75 -9.77
C GLN A 64 31.41 -13.45 -9.39
#